data_AF-A0A0R3XBT7-F1
#
_entry.id   AF-A0A0R3XBT7-F1
#
_cell.length_a   1.000
_cell.length_b   1.000
_cell.length_c   1.000
_cell.angle_alpha   90.00
_cell.angle_beta   90.00
_cell.angle_gamma   90.00
#
_symmetry.space_group_name_H-M   'P 1'
#
loop_
_entity.id
_entity.type
_entity.pdbx_description
1 polymer ?
#
loop_
_entity_poly.entity_id
_entity_poly.type
_entity_poly.pdbx_seq_one_letter_code
_entity_poly.pdbx_strand_id
1 'polypeptide(L)'
;LRALKLNRPEFPYLIAGLLLSLASGLSQPAFAILYSEMFRIFSQNSTPDEQLSQTAFYAGMMAVLGLARFLTQFLSEIGWFDRVENSPGILTARLATEVSALETVTGTQLGTLMEASSLIVASLVIGFTYSWILSLVNLCFVPLLIVFSALQINQMVASLHPHEVEGSQVMQEALTAERTVTSFGLESHFYTIFSQRSAPDSV
;
A
#
# COMPACT_ATOMS: atom_id res chain seq x y z
N LEU A 1 1.30 14.40 22.28
CA LEU A 1 2.48 14.11 23.15
C LEU A 1 2.16 13.31 24.43
N ARG A 2 0.94 13.36 24.98
CA ARG A 2 0.53 12.52 26.14
C ARG A 2 0.24 11.05 25.76
N ALA A 3 -0.23 10.81 24.53
CA ALA A 3 -0.45 9.47 23.96
C ALA A 3 0.85 8.64 23.82
N LEU A 4 1.97 9.28 23.48
CA LEU A 4 3.28 8.63 23.31
C LEU A 4 3.91 8.12 24.62
N LYS A 5 3.50 8.67 25.78
CA LYS A 5 4.03 8.25 27.08
C LYS A 5 3.35 7.00 27.66
N LEU A 6 2.17 6.64 27.16
CA LEU A 6 1.45 5.45 27.60
C LEU A 6 1.94 4.18 26.89
N ASN A 7 2.57 4.33 25.71
CA ASN A 7 3.02 3.22 24.87
C ASN A 7 4.52 2.86 24.98
N ARG A 8 5.10 3.05 26.17
CA ARG A 8 6.52 2.73 26.41
C ARG A 8 6.94 1.27 26.14
N PRO A 9 6.11 0.23 26.34
CA PRO A 9 6.53 -1.15 26.06
C PRO A 9 6.49 -1.52 24.56
N GLU A 10 5.76 -0.80 23.71
CA GLU A 10 5.66 -1.13 22.26
C GLU A 10 6.63 -0.31 21.37
N PHE A 11 7.29 0.69 21.94
CA PHE A 11 8.28 1.53 21.25
C PHE A 11 9.39 0.75 20.49
N PRO A 12 9.99 -0.34 21.01
CA PRO A 12 10.99 -1.09 20.25
C PRO A 12 10.40 -1.77 19.00
N TYR A 13 9.13 -2.17 19.04
CA TYR A 13 8.45 -2.79 17.89
C TYR A 13 8.08 -1.76 16.83
N LEU A 14 7.66 -0.56 17.25
CA LEU A 14 7.44 0.56 16.35
C LEU A 14 8.73 0.94 15.62
N ILE A 15 9.88 0.96 16.32
CA ILE A 15 11.18 1.20 15.68
C ILE A 15 11.55 0.07 14.73
N ALA A 16 11.34 -1.20 15.10
CA ALA A 16 11.61 -2.34 14.23
C ALA A 16 10.76 -2.29 12.95
N GLY A 17 9.46 -2.01 13.06
CA GLY A 17 8.56 -1.84 11.92
C GLY A 17 8.95 -0.66 11.02
N LEU A 18 9.37 0.47 11.61
CA LEU A 18 9.90 1.61 10.86
C LEU A 18 11.20 1.27 10.13
N LEU A 19 12.11 0.52 10.75
CA LEU A 19 13.36 0.07 10.11
C LEU A 19 13.08 -0.87 8.93
N LEU A 20 12.13 -1.80 9.07
CA LEU A 20 11.72 -2.69 7.98
C LEU A 20 11.04 -1.92 6.84
N SER A 21 10.16 -0.97 7.17
CA SER A 21 9.52 -0.06 6.19
C SER A 21 10.55 0.83 5.46
N LEU A 22 11.58 1.31 6.14
CA LEU A 22 12.68 2.05 5.52
C LEU A 22 13.49 1.17 4.56
N ALA A 23 13.83 -0.06 4.97
CA ALA A 23 14.50 -1.03 4.10
C ALA A 23 13.65 -1.41 2.88
N SER A 24 12.33 -1.52 3.09
CA SER A 24 11.32 -1.72 2.06
C SER A 24 11.36 -0.60 1.02
N GLY A 25 11.25 0.67 1.45
CA GLY A 25 11.27 1.83 0.55
C GLY A 25 12.56 1.98 -0.26
N LEU A 26 13.72 1.67 0.33
CA LEU A 26 15.02 1.79 -0.34
C LEU A 26 15.29 0.69 -1.38
N SER A 27 14.59 -0.43 -1.27
CA SER A 27 14.80 -1.55 -2.18
C SER A 27 14.22 -1.30 -3.57
N GLN A 28 13.14 -0.52 -3.70
CA GLN A 28 12.56 -0.14 -5.01
C GLN A 28 13.56 0.64 -5.88
N PRO A 29 14.21 1.71 -5.37
CA PRO A 29 15.28 2.38 -6.11
C PRO A 29 16.49 1.48 -6.38
N ALA A 30 16.86 0.59 -5.46
CA ALA A 30 17.93 -0.38 -5.69
C ALA A 30 17.63 -1.31 -6.89
N PHE A 31 16.39 -1.77 -7.03
CA PHE A 31 15.97 -2.51 -8.23
C PHE A 31 16.10 -1.69 -9.51
N ALA A 32 15.70 -0.42 -9.49
CA ALA A 32 15.78 0.46 -10.65
C ALA A 32 17.23 0.65 -11.14
N ILE A 33 18.19 0.82 -10.21
CA ILE A 33 19.61 0.96 -10.56
C ILE A 33 20.13 -0.31 -11.24
N LEU A 34 19.82 -1.47 -10.67
CA LEU A 34 20.29 -2.74 -11.21
C LEU A 34 19.66 -3.07 -12.55
N TYR A 35 18.39 -2.73 -12.74
CA TYR A 35 17.75 -2.78 -14.05
C TYR A 35 18.48 -1.89 -15.05
N SER A 36 18.80 -0.64 -14.68
CA SER A 36 19.57 0.28 -15.54
C SER A 36 20.92 -0.30 -15.96
N GLU A 37 21.65 -0.95 -15.04
CA GLU A 37 22.93 -1.58 -15.40
C GLU A 37 22.79 -2.82 -16.28
N MET A 38 21.68 -3.55 -16.15
CA MET A 38 21.35 -4.61 -17.10
C MET A 38 21.17 -4.06 -18.52
N PHE A 39 20.45 -2.96 -18.70
CA PHE A 39 20.36 -2.32 -20.02
C PHE A 39 21.71 -1.86 -20.54
N ARG A 40 22.59 -1.37 -19.67
CA ARG A 40 23.90 -0.87 -20.07
C ARG A 40 24.80 -1.98 -20.62
N ILE A 41 24.74 -3.18 -20.05
CA ILE A 41 25.49 -4.36 -20.53
C ILE A 41 25.03 -4.81 -21.91
N PHE A 42 23.72 -4.79 -22.19
CA PHE A 42 23.19 -5.13 -23.51
C PHE A 42 23.40 -4.00 -24.55
N SER A 43 23.51 -2.75 -24.10
CA SER A 43 23.74 -1.60 -24.99
C SER A 43 25.21 -1.43 -25.39
N GLN A 44 26.16 -1.94 -24.61
CA GLN A 44 27.58 -1.85 -24.91
C GLN A 44 28.02 -3.13 -25.63
N ASN A 45 28.52 -2.99 -26.87
CA ASN A 45 29.02 -4.09 -27.72
C ASN A 45 30.31 -4.72 -27.15
N SER A 46 30.21 -5.38 -26.01
CA SER A 46 31.28 -6.15 -25.38
C SER A 46 31.29 -7.60 -25.89
N THR A 47 32.41 -8.28 -25.73
CA THR A 47 32.63 -9.70 -26.11
C THR A 47 31.55 -10.62 -25.48
N PRO A 48 30.97 -11.58 -26.24
CA PRO A 48 29.86 -12.42 -25.76
C PRO A 48 30.13 -13.17 -24.44
N ASP A 49 31.37 -13.60 -24.20
CA ASP A 49 31.75 -14.37 -23.02
C ASP A 49 31.78 -13.53 -21.73
N GLU A 50 32.11 -12.24 -21.82
CA GLU A 50 32.18 -11.33 -20.68
C GLU A 50 30.79 -10.82 -20.27
N GLN A 51 29.88 -10.69 -21.24
CA GLN A 51 28.47 -10.34 -21.01
C GLN A 51 27.75 -11.39 -20.16
N LEU A 52 28.03 -12.69 -20.35
CA LEU A 52 27.38 -13.77 -19.59
C LEU A 52 27.77 -13.76 -18.12
N SER A 53 29.05 -13.54 -17.81
CA SER A 53 29.53 -13.48 -16.42
C SER A 53 28.99 -12.26 -15.68
N GLN A 54 29.00 -11.08 -16.34
CA GLN A 54 28.43 -9.86 -15.76
C GLN A 54 26.91 -9.99 -15.57
N THR A 55 26.19 -10.51 -16.57
CA THR A 55 24.74 -10.72 -16.48
C THR A 55 24.38 -11.67 -15.35
N ALA A 56 25.12 -12.78 -15.20
CA ALA A 56 24.91 -13.72 -14.10
C ALA A 56 25.14 -13.09 -12.72
N PHE A 57 26.16 -12.23 -12.58
CA PHE A 57 26.43 -11.52 -11.34
C PHE A 57 25.31 -10.55 -10.94
N TYR A 58 24.87 -9.68 -11.87
CA TYR A 58 23.78 -8.74 -11.60
C TYR A 58 22.42 -9.45 -11.43
N ALA A 59 22.15 -10.53 -12.17
CA ALA A 59 20.97 -11.37 -11.96
C ALA A 59 20.98 -12.05 -10.58
N GLY A 60 22.15 -12.49 -10.11
CA GLY A 60 22.32 -13.00 -8.75
C GLY A 60 22.00 -11.95 -7.68
N MET A 61 22.49 -10.72 -7.87
CA MET A 61 22.18 -9.59 -6.98
C MET A 61 20.69 -9.22 -7.01
N MET A 62 20.02 -9.31 -8.16
CA MET A 62 18.56 -9.15 -8.26
C MET A 62 17.82 -10.20 -7.44
N ALA A 63 18.23 -11.46 -7.54
CA ALA A 63 17.61 -12.55 -6.78
C ALA A 63 17.80 -12.37 -5.27
N VAL A 64 18.99 -11.96 -4.83
CA VAL A 64 19.27 -11.69 -3.41
C VAL A 64 18.42 -10.54 -2.86
N LEU A 65 18.32 -9.43 -3.60
CA LEU A 65 17.45 -8.31 -3.20
C LEU A 65 15.98 -8.70 -3.19
N GLY A 66 15.53 -9.54 -4.14
CA GLY A 66 14.16 -10.07 -4.19
C GLY A 66 13.84 -10.93 -2.97
N LEU A 67 14.74 -11.84 -2.61
CA LEU A 67 14.59 -12.68 -1.42
C LEU A 67 14.64 -11.85 -0.13
N ALA A 68 15.57 -10.91 -0.01
CA ALA A 68 15.63 -10.00 1.13
C ALA A 68 14.32 -9.21 1.29
N ARG A 69 13.77 -8.72 0.18
CA ARG A 69 12.49 -8.00 0.14
C ARG A 69 11.31 -8.83 0.57
N PHE A 70 11.22 -10.05 0.04
CA PHE A 70 10.21 -11.01 0.44
C PHE A 70 10.29 -11.27 1.94
N LEU A 71 11.48 -11.54 2.47
CA LEU A 71 11.68 -11.75 3.90
C LEU A 71 11.27 -10.52 4.74
N THR A 72 11.62 -9.30 4.32
CA THR A 72 11.20 -8.09 5.03
C THR A 72 9.68 -7.90 5.06
N GLN A 73 8.98 -8.22 3.96
CA GLN A 73 7.51 -8.13 3.90
C GLN A 73 6.87 -9.16 4.84
N PHE A 74 7.31 -10.41 4.76
CA PHE A 74 6.80 -11.50 5.60
C PHE A 74 7.07 -11.25 7.10
N LEU A 75 8.26 -10.76 7.45
CA LEU A 75 8.60 -10.43 8.84
C LEU A 75 7.80 -9.23 9.36
N SER A 76 7.47 -8.26 8.51
CA SER A 76 6.62 -7.12 8.88
C SER A 76 5.18 -7.58 9.20
N GLU A 77 4.65 -8.54 8.45
CA GLU A 77 3.31 -9.09 8.68
C GLU A 77 3.29 -10.01 9.92
N ILE A 78 4.25 -10.93 10.07
CA ILE A 78 4.29 -11.92 11.16
C ILE A 78 4.55 -11.27 12.53
N GLY A 79 5.36 -10.20 12.60
CA GLY A 79 5.65 -9.51 13.87
C GLY A 79 4.43 -8.92 14.57
N TRP A 80 3.32 -8.70 13.85
CA TRP A 80 2.07 -8.13 14.38
C TRP A 80 1.00 -9.19 14.71
N PHE A 81 0.94 -10.29 13.95
CA PHE A 81 -0.08 -11.34 14.11
C PHE A 81 0.24 -12.41 15.18
N ASP A 82 1.51 -12.55 15.59
CA ASP A 82 1.95 -13.68 16.43
C ASP A 82 1.84 -13.44 17.96
N ARG A 83 1.14 -12.38 18.40
CA ARG A 83 0.99 -12.06 19.83
C ARG A 83 -0.44 -12.21 20.36
N VAL A 84 -0.53 -12.88 21.51
CA VAL A 84 -1.74 -13.18 22.30
C VAL A 84 -2.57 -11.94 22.65
N GLU A 85 -1.97 -10.75 22.65
CA GLU A 85 -2.64 -9.46 22.88
C GLU A 85 -3.48 -8.96 21.69
N ASN A 86 -3.18 -9.40 20.45
CA ASN A 86 -3.97 -9.14 19.23
C ASN A 86 -4.95 -10.27 18.90
N SER A 87 -5.27 -11.12 19.89
CA SER A 87 -6.26 -12.17 19.69
C SER A 87 -7.64 -11.53 19.44
N PRO A 88 -8.32 -11.81 18.30
CA PRO A 88 -9.51 -11.09 17.83
C PRO A 88 -10.74 -11.15 18.77
N GLY A 89 -10.65 -11.84 19.91
CA GLY A 89 -11.70 -11.96 20.92
C GLY A 89 -11.65 -10.96 22.08
N ILE A 90 -10.51 -10.35 22.41
CA ILE A 90 -10.39 -9.47 23.61
C ILE A 90 -10.48 -7.97 23.24
N LEU A 91 -9.99 -7.57 22.07
CA LEU A 91 -10.11 -6.18 21.58
C LEU A 91 -11.55 -5.81 21.19
N THR A 92 -12.31 -6.73 20.60
CA THR A 92 -13.68 -6.50 20.10
C THR A 92 -14.64 -6.01 21.20
N ALA A 93 -14.41 -6.39 22.46
CA ALA A 93 -15.23 -5.97 23.60
C ALA A 93 -14.82 -4.61 24.22
N ARG A 94 -13.62 -4.09 23.92
CA ARG A 94 -13.14 -2.79 24.46
C ARG A 94 -12.91 -1.70 23.39
N LEU A 95 -12.83 -2.05 22.11
CA LEU A 95 -12.67 -1.12 20.97
C LEU A 95 -14.00 -0.60 20.39
N ALA A 96 -15.15 -1.17 20.77
CA ALA A 96 -16.42 -0.96 20.09
C ALA A 96 -17.04 0.46 20.21
N THR A 97 -16.33 1.48 20.71
CA THR A 97 -16.94 2.82 20.79
C THR A 97 -16.05 4.01 20.45
N GLU A 98 -14.72 4.00 20.61
CA GLU A 98 -13.97 5.27 20.39
C GLU A 98 -12.45 5.20 20.07
N VAL A 99 -11.82 4.02 19.98
CA VAL A 99 -10.34 3.95 19.89
C VAL A 99 -9.79 3.45 18.54
N SER A 100 -10.60 2.75 17.74
CA SER A 100 -10.15 2.13 16.47
C SER A 100 -9.64 3.11 15.41
N ALA A 101 -10.13 4.35 15.41
CA ALA A 101 -9.67 5.40 14.49
C ALA A 101 -8.26 5.93 14.84
N LEU A 102 -7.83 5.82 16.10
CA LEU A 102 -6.48 6.21 16.50
C LEU A 102 -5.46 5.11 16.19
N GLU A 103 -5.86 3.84 16.29
CA GLU A 103 -4.95 2.70 16.16
C GLU A 103 -4.61 2.37 14.70
N THR A 104 -5.58 2.44 13.78
CA THR A 104 -5.36 2.27 12.33
C THR A 104 -4.47 3.37 11.74
N VAL A 105 -4.62 4.60 12.23
CA VAL A 105 -3.79 5.74 11.82
C VAL A 105 -2.35 5.63 12.34
N THR A 106 -2.11 4.92 13.45
CA THR A 106 -0.80 4.93 14.14
C THR A 106 0.11 3.75 13.76
N GLY A 107 -0.43 2.59 13.36
CA GLY A 107 0.36 1.39 13.08
C GLY A 107 0.74 1.22 11.60
N THR A 108 -0.18 0.71 10.80
CA THR A 108 0.07 0.34 9.38
C THR A 108 0.21 1.55 8.48
N GLN A 109 -0.60 2.59 8.70
CA GLN A 109 -0.57 3.81 7.90
C GLN A 109 0.69 4.66 8.14
N LEU A 110 1.24 4.61 9.35
CA LEU A 110 2.53 5.25 9.66
C LEU A 110 3.68 4.54 8.94
N GLY A 111 3.65 3.20 8.87
CA GLY A 111 4.61 2.39 8.15
C GLY A 111 4.60 2.65 6.64
N THR A 112 3.41 2.72 6.03
CA THR A 112 3.29 3.03 4.59
C THR A 112 3.68 4.47 4.27
N LEU A 113 3.40 5.43 5.15
CA LEU A 113 3.83 6.82 4.97
C LEU A 113 5.35 6.96 5.07
N MET A 114 5.98 6.26 6.01
CA MET A 114 7.44 6.26 6.15
C MET A 114 8.10 5.61 4.93
N GLU A 115 7.58 4.48 4.46
CA GLU A 115 8.05 3.81 3.25
C GLU A 115 7.93 4.72 2.03
N ALA A 116 6.76 5.34 1.83
CA ALA A 116 6.52 6.27 0.74
C ALA A 116 7.47 7.47 0.81
N SER A 117 7.71 8.02 1.99
CA SER A 117 8.64 9.14 2.16
C SER A 117 10.09 8.74 1.81
N SER A 118 10.53 7.55 2.23
CA SER A 118 11.86 7.00 1.94
C SER A 118 12.03 6.78 0.44
N LEU A 119 11.02 6.19 -0.21
CA LEU A 119 10.99 5.99 -1.65
C LEU A 119 11.09 7.31 -2.41
N ILE A 120 10.28 8.31 -2.04
CA ILE A 120 10.27 9.62 -2.70
C ILE A 120 11.65 10.28 -2.55
N VAL A 121 12.24 10.28 -1.35
CA VAL A 121 13.56 10.89 -1.13
C VAL A 121 14.64 10.16 -1.92
N ALA A 122 14.69 8.82 -1.85
CA ALA A 122 15.71 8.04 -2.55
C ALA A 122 15.59 8.15 -4.08
N SER A 123 14.37 8.07 -4.63
CA SER A 123 14.13 8.22 -6.07
C SER A 123 14.50 9.61 -6.58
N LEU A 124 14.19 10.66 -5.81
CA LEU A 124 14.55 12.03 -6.15
C LEU A 124 16.08 12.20 -6.18
N VAL A 125 16.79 11.73 -5.15
CA VAL A 125 18.27 11.80 -5.08
C VAL A 125 18.92 11.07 -6.26
N ILE A 126 18.46 9.87 -6.59
CA ILE A 126 18.98 9.09 -7.72
C ILE A 126 18.70 9.81 -9.04
N GLY A 127 17.47 10.33 -9.22
CA GLY A 127 17.09 11.07 -10.42
C GLY A 127 17.93 12.33 -10.67
N PHE A 128 18.18 13.11 -9.60
CA PHE A 128 19.06 14.29 -9.68
C PHE A 128 20.52 13.93 -9.95
N THR A 129 20.99 12.77 -9.45
CA THR A 129 22.38 12.33 -9.62
C THR A 129 22.70 11.93 -11.07
N TYR A 130 21.80 11.21 -11.76
CA TYR A 130 22.04 10.76 -13.14
C TYR A 130 21.86 11.88 -14.18
N SER A 131 20.79 12.66 -14.07
CA SER A 131 20.49 13.72 -15.05
C SER A 131 19.53 14.75 -14.46
N TRP A 132 20.08 15.86 -13.98
CA TRP A 132 19.30 16.95 -13.40
C TRP A 132 18.28 17.56 -14.38
N ILE A 133 18.58 17.60 -15.69
CA ILE A 133 17.64 18.10 -16.71
C ILE A 133 16.40 17.20 -16.81
N LEU A 134 16.59 15.87 -16.92
CA LEU A 134 15.47 14.92 -17.02
C LEU A 134 14.63 14.91 -15.73
N SER A 135 15.27 15.06 -14.57
CA SER A 135 14.58 15.13 -13.28
C SER A 135 13.72 16.40 -13.14
N LEU A 136 14.24 17.57 -13.54
CA LEU A 136 13.46 18.82 -13.53
C LEU A 136 12.25 18.78 -14.47
N VAL A 137 12.41 18.16 -15.63
CA VAL A 137 11.29 17.95 -16.57
C VAL A 137 10.21 17.09 -15.91
N ASN A 138 10.58 15.97 -15.28
CA ASN A 138 9.63 15.12 -14.55
C ASN A 138 8.91 15.90 -13.43
N LEU A 139 9.63 16.74 -12.69
CA LEU A 139 9.05 17.57 -11.62
C LEU A 139 7.99 18.55 -12.15
N CYS A 140 8.13 19.05 -13.37
CA CYS A 140 7.14 19.90 -14.02
C CYS A 140 5.86 19.12 -14.40
N PHE A 141 5.95 17.81 -14.64
CA PHE A 141 4.79 16.96 -14.94
C PHE A 141 4.04 16.48 -13.69
N VAL A 142 4.69 16.39 -12.53
CA VAL A 142 4.04 16.03 -11.25
C VAL A 142 2.79 16.85 -10.94
N PRO A 143 2.79 18.21 -10.98
CA PRO A 143 1.59 18.99 -10.70
C PRO A 143 0.48 18.76 -11.73
N LEU A 144 0.83 18.52 -12.99
CA LEU A 144 -0.14 18.20 -14.04
C LEU A 144 -0.83 16.85 -13.76
N LEU A 145 -0.07 15.84 -13.34
CA LEU A 145 -0.61 14.54 -12.93
C LEU A 145 -1.56 14.69 -11.74
N ILE A 146 -1.19 15.47 -10.71
CA ILE A 146 -2.05 15.72 -9.54
C ILE A 146 -3.38 16.36 -9.96
N VAL A 147 -3.33 17.38 -10.82
CA VAL A 147 -4.55 18.04 -11.32
C VAL A 147 -5.41 17.05 -12.09
N PHE A 148 -4.83 16.25 -12.99
CA PHE A 148 -5.57 15.27 -13.76
C PHE A 148 -6.18 14.15 -12.89
N SER A 149 -5.43 13.65 -11.90
CA SER A 149 -5.94 12.67 -10.92
C SER A 149 -7.05 13.25 -10.05
N ALA A 150 -6.91 14.50 -9.60
CA ALA A 150 -7.96 15.18 -8.83
C ALA A 150 -9.23 15.37 -9.66
N LEU A 151 -9.10 15.74 -10.93
CA LEU A 151 -10.22 15.84 -11.85
C LEU A 151 -10.89 14.48 -12.08
N GLN A 152 -10.12 13.40 -12.23
CA GLN A 152 -10.65 12.04 -12.35
C GLN A 152 -11.45 11.61 -11.11
N ILE A 153 -10.92 11.88 -9.90
CA ILE A 153 -11.62 11.58 -8.65
C ILE A 153 -12.89 12.41 -8.55
N ASN A 154 -12.83 13.70 -8.85
CA ASN A 154 -14.00 14.58 -8.84
C ASN A 154 -15.05 14.14 -9.88
N GLN A 155 -14.63 13.65 -11.05
CA GLN A 155 -15.52 13.09 -12.06
C GLN A 155 -16.15 11.77 -11.61
N MET A 156 -15.38 10.87 -10.98
CA MET A 156 -15.93 9.65 -10.38
C MET A 156 -16.95 9.99 -9.30
N VAL A 157 -16.62 10.89 -8.38
CA VAL A 157 -17.52 11.31 -7.29
C VAL A 157 -18.74 12.04 -7.82
N ALA A 158 -18.60 12.87 -8.86
CA ALA A 158 -19.73 13.56 -9.50
C ALA A 158 -20.62 12.64 -10.33
N SER A 159 -20.10 11.51 -10.81
CA SER A 159 -20.87 10.50 -11.55
C SER A 159 -21.55 9.48 -10.64
N LEU A 160 -21.13 9.37 -9.38
CA LEU A 160 -21.78 8.55 -8.37
C LEU A 160 -23.06 9.22 -7.92
N HIS A 161 -24.21 8.71 -8.36
CA HIS A 161 -25.47 9.20 -7.83
C HIS A 161 -25.65 8.72 -6.37
N PRO A 162 -26.29 9.50 -5.49
CA PRO A 162 -26.52 9.12 -4.10
C PRO A 162 -27.20 7.74 -3.94
N HIS A 163 -28.07 7.36 -4.88
CA HIS A 163 -28.73 6.04 -4.90
C HIS A 163 -27.78 4.88 -5.22
N GLU A 164 -26.76 5.08 -6.08
CA GLU A 164 -25.76 4.03 -6.35
C GLU A 164 -24.87 3.76 -5.13
N VAL A 165 -24.60 4.80 -4.34
CA VAL A 165 -23.85 4.67 -3.09
C VAL A 165 -24.67 3.92 -2.04
N GLU A 166 -25.95 4.26 -1.88
CA GLU A 166 -26.84 3.59 -0.93
C GLU A 166 -27.10 2.12 -1.27
N GLY A 167 -27.30 1.80 -2.56
CA GLY A 167 -27.38 0.42 -3.03
C GLY A 167 -26.10 -0.37 -2.78
N SER A 168 -24.96 0.21 -3.13
CA SER A 168 -23.65 -0.42 -2.90
C SER A 168 -23.38 -0.70 -1.42
N GLN A 169 -23.80 0.20 -0.50
CA GLN A 169 -23.66 -0.02 0.94
C GLN A 169 -24.50 -1.21 1.43
N VAL A 170 -25.74 -1.36 0.97
CA VAL A 170 -26.59 -2.50 1.33
C VAL A 170 -26.01 -3.81 0.80
N MET A 171 -25.49 -3.78 -0.43
CA MET A 171 -24.80 -4.93 -1.02
C MET A 171 -23.56 -5.30 -0.20
N GLN A 172 -22.78 -4.31 0.20
CA GLN A 172 -21.60 -4.48 1.05
C GLN A 172 -21.97 -5.12 2.40
N GLU A 173 -23.04 -4.63 3.03
CA GLU A 173 -23.56 -5.18 4.29
C GLU A 173 -23.96 -6.66 4.13
N ALA A 174 -24.70 -6.98 3.06
CA ALA A 174 -25.08 -8.36 2.76
C ALA A 174 -23.88 -9.29 2.50
N LEU A 175 -22.86 -8.82 1.76
CA LEU A 175 -21.65 -9.58 1.45
C LEU A 175 -20.78 -9.80 2.68
N THR A 176 -20.63 -8.79 3.54
CA THR A 176 -19.90 -8.96 4.81
C THR A 176 -20.61 -9.93 5.75
N ALA A 177 -21.93 -10.02 5.66
CA ALA A 177 -22.77 -10.94 6.44
C ALA A 177 -23.22 -12.19 5.65
N GLU A 178 -22.49 -12.61 4.61
CA GLU A 178 -22.91 -13.68 3.68
C GLU A 178 -23.41 -14.95 4.40
N ARG A 179 -22.66 -15.46 5.40
CA ARG A 179 -23.06 -16.67 6.16
C ARG A 179 -24.32 -16.46 6.99
N THR A 180 -24.56 -15.25 7.48
CA THR A 180 -25.76 -14.89 8.23
C THR A 180 -26.95 -14.76 7.27
N VAL A 181 -26.77 -14.09 6.13
CA VAL A 181 -27.83 -13.91 5.13
C VAL A 181 -28.28 -15.26 4.55
N THR A 182 -27.33 -16.12 4.21
CA THR A 182 -27.60 -17.48 3.70
C THR A 182 -28.24 -18.39 4.75
N SER A 183 -27.77 -18.35 6.00
CA SER A 183 -28.36 -19.19 7.07
C SER A 183 -29.78 -18.78 7.48
N PHE A 184 -30.13 -17.49 7.40
CA PHE A 184 -31.48 -17.00 7.63
C PHE A 184 -32.35 -16.93 6.36
N GLY A 185 -31.81 -17.26 5.18
CA GLY A 185 -32.53 -17.19 3.90
C GLY A 185 -32.99 -15.77 3.53
N LEU A 186 -32.27 -14.74 3.97
CA LEU A 186 -32.64 -13.33 3.82
C LEU A 186 -32.20 -12.70 2.49
N GLU A 187 -31.73 -13.51 1.54
CA GLU A 187 -31.23 -13.08 0.24
C GLU A 187 -32.26 -12.24 -0.53
N SER A 188 -33.52 -12.70 -0.56
CA SER A 188 -34.63 -11.99 -1.22
C SER A 188 -34.95 -10.64 -0.57
N HIS A 189 -34.76 -10.53 0.74
CA HIS A 189 -35.00 -9.29 1.48
C HIS A 189 -33.92 -8.25 1.16
N PHE A 190 -32.64 -8.64 1.20
CA PHE A 190 -31.53 -7.76 0.81
C PHE A 190 -31.58 -7.40 -0.68
N TYR A 191 -31.98 -8.31 -1.55
CA TYR A 191 -32.20 -8.04 -2.98
C TYR A 191 -33.28 -6.96 -3.19
N THR A 192 -34.37 -7.02 -2.42
CA THR A 192 -35.45 -6.03 -2.52
C THR A 192 -34.99 -4.66 -2.03
N ILE A 193 -34.31 -4.58 -0.87
CA ILE A 193 -33.75 -3.32 -0.37
C ILE A 193 -32.70 -2.76 -1.33
N PHE A 194 -31.84 -3.61 -1.90
CA PHE A 194 -30.88 -3.20 -2.92
C PHE A 194 -31.59 -2.63 -4.15
N SER A 195 -32.60 -3.32 -4.68
CA SER A 195 -33.36 -2.85 -5.85
C SER A 195 -34.07 -1.53 -5.58
N GLN A 196 -34.58 -1.31 -4.36
CA GLN A 196 -35.28 -0.10 -3.98
C GLN A 196 -34.33 1.08 -3.77
N ARG A 197 -33.15 0.86 -3.17
CA ARG A 197 -32.15 1.91 -2.96
C ARG A 197 -31.32 2.22 -4.20
N SER A 198 -31.19 1.28 -5.14
CA SER A 198 -30.42 1.45 -6.38
C SER A 198 -31.27 1.94 -7.56
N ALA A 199 -32.60 1.89 -7.45
CA ALA A 199 -33.46 2.42 -8.50
C ALA A 199 -33.48 3.96 -8.44
N PRO A 200 -33.24 4.66 -9.57
CA PRO A 200 -33.58 6.08 -9.65
C PRO A 200 -35.10 6.17 -9.52
N ASP A 201 -35.59 6.99 -8.58
CA ASP A 201 -37.02 7.21 -8.37
C ASP A 201 -37.72 7.42 -9.73
N SER A 202 -38.48 6.41 -10.16
CA SER A 202 -39.40 6.58 -11.26
C SER A 202 -40.45 7.57 -10.80
N VAL A 203 -40.47 8.73 -11.46
CA VAL A 203 -41.59 9.69 -11.47
C VAL A 203 -42.92 8.96 -11.54
#